data_AF-T0R3N9-F1
#
_entry.id   AF-T0R3N9-F1
#
_cell.length_a   1.000
_cell.length_b   1.000
_cell.length_c   1.000
_cell.angle_alpha   90.00
_cell.angle_beta   90.00
_cell.angle_gamma   90.00
#
_symmetry.space_group_name_H-M   'P 1'
#
loop_
_entity.id
_entity.type
_entity.pdbx_description
1 polymer ?
#
loop_
_entity_poly.entity_id
_entity_poly.type
_entity_poly.pdbx_seq_one_letter_code
_entity_poly.pdbx_strand_id
1 'polypeptide(L)'
;MMKFLKKIFKTTKNQRLIKIREEWGTPEENAEELIKLLTVDFEKIRNRKEPEHIFIGQFLSIILLIEAKLIQILKKYEIKIEDYTFGRKVDIYKSFLKDIVEVGADIDVEDCRRYIAPLKELAKIRNNMAHDLSYVYFNKSDLSQTIGLMKSVRPDLCEHEKFMQDEKDKCLVLVMNFGFQFSTVSAKLAQHLA
;
A
#
# COMPACT_ATOMS: atom_id res chain seq x y z
N MET A 1 -6.45 12.26 -36.55
CA MET A 1 -5.54 11.81 -35.48
C MET A 1 -5.35 12.83 -34.34
N MET A 2 -5.32 14.15 -34.61
CA MET A 2 -5.13 15.21 -33.59
C MET A 2 -6.29 15.44 -32.59
N LYS A 3 -7.52 15.01 -32.89
CA LYS A 3 -8.68 15.22 -31.98
C LYS A 3 -8.74 14.20 -30.83
N PHE A 4 -8.11 13.04 -30.98
CA PHE A 4 -8.15 11.96 -29.98
C PHE A 4 -7.16 12.23 -28.83
N LEU A 5 -6.01 12.83 -29.14
CA LEU A 5 -5.01 13.22 -28.14
C LEU A 5 -5.51 14.34 -27.22
N LYS A 6 -6.31 15.31 -27.70
CA LYS A 6 -6.85 16.40 -26.87
C LYS A 6 -7.80 15.96 -25.76
N LYS A 7 -8.37 14.74 -25.83
CA LYS A 7 -9.36 14.25 -24.86
C LYS A 7 -8.71 13.56 -23.65
N ILE A 8 -7.45 13.14 -23.77
CA ILE A 8 -6.74 12.38 -22.72
C ILE A 8 -6.09 13.31 -21.66
N PHE A 9 -5.87 14.60 -21.97
CA PHE A 9 -5.12 15.51 -21.10
C PHE A 9 -5.94 16.35 -20.11
N LYS A 10 -7.24 16.10 -19.94
CA LYS A 10 -8.14 16.88 -19.06
C LYS A 10 -8.23 16.35 -17.61
N THR A 11 -7.11 15.98 -17.00
CA THR A 11 -7.05 15.70 -15.55
C THR A 11 -5.98 16.56 -14.90
N THR A 12 -6.32 17.15 -13.75
CA THR A 12 -5.63 18.23 -13.03
C THR A 12 -4.13 17.97 -12.75
N LYS A 13 -3.68 16.71 -12.85
CA LYS A 13 -2.28 16.30 -12.74
C LYS A 13 -1.42 16.71 -13.95
N ASN A 14 -2.03 16.84 -15.13
CA ASN A 14 -1.34 17.22 -16.37
C ASN A 14 -1.08 18.71 -16.51
N GLN A 15 -1.79 19.59 -15.79
CA GLN A 15 -1.51 21.03 -15.85
C GLN A 15 -0.15 21.41 -15.24
N ARG A 16 0.34 20.66 -14.23
CA ARG A 16 1.71 20.81 -13.73
C ARG A 16 2.76 20.36 -14.75
N LEU A 17 2.52 19.24 -15.44
CA LEU A 17 3.43 18.73 -16.47
C LEU A 17 3.43 19.57 -17.76
N ILE A 18 2.32 20.24 -18.09
CA ILE A 18 2.22 21.16 -19.22
C ILE A 18 2.93 22.49 -18.89
N LYS A 19 2.81 23.01 -17.66
CA LYS A 19 3.57 24.19 -17.23
C LYS A 19 5.09 23.97 -17.24
N ILE A 20 5.53 22.79 -16.81
CA ILE A 20 6.96 22.43 -16.85
C ILE A 20 7.49 22.42 -18.28
N ARG A 21 6.66 22.23 -19.32
CA ARG A 21 7.11 22.15 -20.72
C ARG A 21 7.37 23.49 -21.41
N GLU A 22 6.88 24.59 -20.85
CA GLU A 22 7.04 25.94 -21.42
C GLU A 22 8.24 26.70 -20.82
N GLU A 23 8.85 26.18 -19.74
CA GLU A 23 9.99 26.76 -19.01
C GLU A 23 11.20 25.82 -19.00
N TRP A 24 11.53 25.18 -20.13
CA TRP A 24 12.79 24.43 -20.21
C TRP A 24 13.91 25.43 -20.42
N GLY A 25 14.82 25.52 -19.45
CA GLY A 25 16.10 26.21 -19.64
C GLY A 25 16.99 25.46 -20.64
N THR A 26 18.19 25.97 -20.82
CA THR A 26 19.27 25.24 -21.50
C THR A 26 19.51 23.86 -20.86
N PRO A 27 20.11 22.89 -21.57
CA PRO A 27 20.49 21.59 -21.01
C PRO A 27 21.26 21.72 -19.69
N GLU A 28 22.14 22.71 -19.58
CA GLU A 28 22.92 23.04 -18.39
C GLU A 28 22.04 23.52 -17.22
N GLU A 29 21.12 24.45 -17.46
CA GLU A 29 20.17 24.94 -16.44
C GLU A 29 19.25 23.83 -15.92
N ASN A 30 18.78 22.95 -16.81
CA ASN A 30 17.96 21.80 -16.43
C ASN A 30 18.78 20.77 -15.62
N ALA A 31 20.05 20.58 -15.94
CA ALA A 31 20.94 19.71 -15.20
C ALA A 31 21.24 20.26 -13.79
N GLU A 32 21.47 21.56 -13.65
CA GLU A 32 21.65 22.21 -12.35
C GLU A 32 20.39 22.12 -11.48
N GLU A 33 19.21 22.35 -12.06
CA GLU A 33 17.94 22.26 -11.32
C GLU A 33 17.67 20.83 -10.86
N LEU A 34 17.96 19.82 -11.70
CA LEU A 34 17.88 18.43 -11.31
C LEU A 34 18.83 18.09 -10.15
N ILE A 35 20.07 18.57 -10.18
CA ILE A 35 21.04 18.38 -9.09
C ILE A 35 20.52 19.01 -7.80
N LYS A 36 19.93 20.21 -7.85
CA LYS A 36 19.32 20.86 -6.68
C LYS A 36 18.17 20.03 -6.10
N LEU A 37 17.25 19.56 -6.95
CA LEU A 37 16.11 18.73 -6.52
C LEU A 37 16.59 17.43 -5.85
N LEU A 38 17.57 16.76 -6.45
CA LEU A 38 18.17 15.54 -5.88
C LEU A 38 18.85 15.83 -4.54
N THR A 39 19.60 16.93 -4.43
CA THR A 39 20.31 17.32 -3.20
C THR A 39 19.33 17.54 -2.04
N VAL A 40 18.21 18.22 -2.30
CA VAL A 40 17.16 18.46 -1.30
C VAL A 40 16.57 17.14 -0.77
N ASP A 41 16.34 16.16 -1.64
CA ASP A 41 15.79 14.87 -1.23
C ASP A 41 16.83 13.98 -0.52
N PHE A 42 18.10 14.05 -0.91
CA PHE A 42 19.20 13.40 -0.19
C PHE A 42 19.42 13.97 1.21
N GLU A 43 19.37 15.29 1.36
CA GLU A 43 19.49 15.95 2.67
C GLU A 43 18.34 15.54 3.59
N LYS A 44 17.11 15.43 3.08
CA LYS A 44 15.97 14.93 3.87
C LYS A 44 16.21 13.51 4.37
N ILE A 45 16.71 12.59 3.53
CA ILE A 45 17.06 11.24 3.99
C ILE A 45 18.13 11.29 5.08
N ARG A 46 19.19 12.06 4.84
CA ARG A 46 20.34 12.15 5.74
C ARG A 46 19.98 12.76 7.10
N ASN A 47 18.99 13.65 7.13
CA ASN A 47 18.51 14.33 8.32
C ASN A 47 17.33 13.63 9.00
N ARG A 48 16.92 12.44 8.53
CA ARG A 48 15.89 11.65 9.21
C ARG A 48 16.31 11.35 10.63
N LYS A 49 15.34 11.45 11.54
CA LYS A 49 15.54 11.16 12.96
C LYS A 49 15.30 9.69 13.24
N GLU A 50 15.91 9.19 14.31
CA GLU A 50 15.73 7.80 14.75
C GLU A 50 14.26 7.35 14.84
N PRO A 51 13.30 8.14 15.41
CA PRO A 51 11.90 7.73 15.46
C PRO A 51 11.26 7.52 14.09
N GLU A 52 11.72 8.23 13.06
CA GLU A 52 11.24 8.11 11.68
C GLU A 52 11.68 6.79 11.06
N HIS A 53 12.94 6.42 11.28
CA HIS A 53 13.47 5.13 10.84
C HIS A 53 12.79 3.96 11.56
N ILE A 54 12.54 4.09 12.87
CA ILE A 54 11.83 3.09 13.66
C ILE A 54 10.41 2.89 13.11
N PHE A 55 9.67 3.98 12.90
CA PHE A 55 8.30 3.92 12.37
C PHE A 55 8.24 3.24 10.99
N ILE A 56 9.11 3.67 10.06
CA ILE A 56 9.19 3.07 8.71
C ILE A 56 9.54 1.58 8.82
N GLY A 57 10.53 1.23 9.65
CA GLY A 57 10.97 -0.16 9.84
C GLY A 57 9.87 -1.04 10.40
N GLN A 58 9.12 -0.56 11.41
CA GLN A 58 7.97 -1.25 11.98
C GLN A 58 6.86 -1.46 10.95
N PHE A 59 6.48 -0.42 10.22
CA PHE A 59 5.48 -0.51 9.16
C PHE A 59 5.90 -1.53 8.08
N LEU A 60 7.11 -1.42 7.54
CA LEU A 60 7.60 -2.33 6.51
C LEU A 60 7.67 -3.77 7.02
N SER A 61 8.04 -3.99 8.28
CA SER A 61 8.04 -5.33 8.89
C SER A 61 6.64 -5.93 8.92
N ILE A 62 5.61 -5.15 9.28
CA ILE A 62 4.21 -5.60 9.24
C ILE A 62 3.79 -5.94 7.80
N ILE A 63 4.15 -5.10 6.82
CA ILE A 63 3.84 -5.36 5.41
C ILE A 63 4.51 -6.65 4.92
N LEU A 64 5.77 -6.91 5.29
CA LEU A 64 6.47 -8.14 4.93
C LEU A 64 5.77 -9.39 5.50
N LEU A 65 5.22 -9.31 6.71
CA LEU A 65 4.45 -10.42 7.29
C LEU A 65 3.15 -10.67 6.53
N ILE A 66 2.42 -9.61 6.14
CA ILE A 66 1.22 -9.71 5.30
C ILE A 66 1.58 -10.27 3.92
N GLU A 67 2.68 -9.80 3.33
CA GLU A 67 3.19 -10.26 2.05
C GLU A 67 3.54 -11.76 2.07
N ALA A 68 4.18 -12.23 3.15
CA ALA A 68 4.47 -13.64 3.36
C ALA A 68 3.20 -14.50 3.39
N LYS A 69 2.11 -13.99 4.00
CA LYS A 69 0.81 -14.70 3.99
C LYS A 69 0.18 -14.77 2.61
N LEU A 70 0.25 -13.68 1.84
CA LEU A 70 -0.21 -13.70 0.44
C LEU A 70 0.57 -14.72 -0.39
N ILE A 71 1.91 -14.76 -0.27
CA ILE A 71 2.74 -15.77 -0.95
C ILE A 71 2.31 -17.17 -0.57
N GLN A 72 2.11 -17.45 0.73
CA GLN A 72 1.73 -18.79 1.20
C GLN A 72 0.43 -19.29 0.55
N ILE A 73 -0.56 -18.42 0.39
CA ILE A 73 -1.84 -18.77 -0.24
C ILE A 73 -1.68 -18.93 -1.76
N LEU A 74 -0.93 -18.02 -2.39
CA LEU A 74 -0.94 -17.87 -3.85
C LEU A 74 0.14 -18.68 -4.58
N LYS A 75 1.14 -19.23 -3.88
CA LYS A 75 2.26 -19.94 -4.52
C LYS A 75 1.86 -21.11 -5.42
N LYS A 76 0.72 -21.77 -5.13
CA LYS A 76 0.17 -22.84 -5.97
C LYS A 76 -0.60 -22.32 -7.18
N TYR A 77 -1.09 -21.08 -7.10
CA TYR A 77 -1.86 -20.41 -8.16
C TYR A 77 -0.96 -19.64 -9.13
N GLU A 78 0.12 -19.04 -8.63
CA GLU A 78 1.07 -18.26 -9.42
C GLU A 78 2.51 -18.58 -8.98
N ILE A 79 3.26 -19.25 -9.88
CA ILE A 79 4.60 -19.79 -9.61
C ILE A 79 5.60 -18.67 -9.30
N LYS A 80 5.44 -17.49 -9.93
CA LYS A 80 6.36 -16.35 -9.76
C LYS A 80 5.89 -15.36 -8.69
N ILE A 81 4.99 -15.77 -7.80
CA ILE A 81 4.38 -14.84 -6.84
C ILE A 81 5.42 -14.14 -5.96
N GLU A 82 6.49 -14.82 -5.59
CA GLU A 82 7.54 -14.31 -4.71
C GLU A 82 8.24 -13.08 -5.31
N ASP A 83 8.48 -13.08 -6.61
CA ASP A 83 9.19 -12.02 -7.35
C ASP A 83 8.36 -10.74 -7.52
N TYR A 84 7.03 -10.83 -7.36
CA TYR A 84 6.15 -9.70 -7.63
C TYR A 84 6.15 -8.66 -6.51
N THR A 85 5.84 -7.40 -6.83
CA THR A 85 5.65 -6.38 -5.78
C THR A 85 4.39 -6.67 -4.95
N PHE A 86 4.33 -6.18 -3.72
CA PHE A 86 3.15 -6.35 -2.86
C PHE A 86 1.84 -5.92 -3.53
N GLY A 87 1.83 -4.78 -4.22
CA GLY A 87 0.64 -4.34 -4.98
C GLY A 87 0.20 -5.35 -6.04
N ARG A 88 1.16 -5.94 -6.77
CA ARG A 88 0.87 -6.98 -7.77
C ARG A 88 0.37 -8.27 -7.12
N LYS A 89 0.93 -8.66 -5.98
CA LYS A 89 0.45 -9.81 -5.18
C LYS A 89 -1.00 -9.62 -4.73
N VAL A 90 -1.40 -8.40 -4.34
CA VAL A 90 -2.79 -8.08 -3.99
C VAL A 90 -3.73 -8.18 -5.20
N ASP A 91 -3.30 -7.75 -6.38
CA ASP A 91 -4.10 -7.92 -7.60
C ASP A 91 -4.26 -9.40 -7.99
N ILE A 92 -3.20 -10.21 -7.81
CA ILE A 92 -3.28 -11.66 -8.03
C ILE A 92 -4.22 -12.32 -7.01
N TYR A 93 -4.16 -11.91 -5.74
CA TYR A 93 -5.10 -12.37 -4.71
C TYR A 93 -6.56 -12.12 -5.09
N LYS A 94 -6.85 -10.94 -5.66
CA LYS A 94 -8.19 -10.63 -6.16
C LYS A 94 -8.61 -11.57 -7.29
N SER A 95 -7.74 -11.83 -8.26
CA SER A 95 -8.04 -12.76 -9.37
C SER A 95 -8.26 -14.18 -8.86
N PHE A 96 -7.39 -14.64 -7.95
CA PHE A 96 -7.50 -15.93 -7.30
C PHE A 96 -8.85 -16.14 -6.61
N LEU A 97 -9.32 -15.17 -5.82
CA LEU A 97 -10.64 -15.24 -5.18
C LEU A 97 -11.80 -15.23 -6.20
N LYS A 98 -11.62 -14.67 -7.40
CA LYS A 98 -12.63 -14.76 -8.46
C LYS A 98 -12.72 -16.19 -8.98
N ASP A 99 -11.58 -16.81 -9.27
CA ASP A 99 -11.52 -18.14 -9.86
C ASP A 99 -12.00 -19.23 -8.89
N ILE A 100 -11.73 -19.10 -7.58
CA ILE A 100 -12.25 -20.03 -6.56
C ILE A 100 -13.78 -20.08 -6.54
N VAL A 101 -14.45 -18.94 -6.72
CA VAL A 101 -15.92 -18.87 -6.75
C VAL A 101 -16.47 -19.58 -8.00
N GLU A 102 -15.79 -19.41 -9.13
CA GLU A 102 -16.18 -20.06 -10.39
C GLU A 102 -16.07 -21.59 -10.32
N VAL A 103 -15.14 -22.10 -9.51
CA VAL A 103 -14.93 -23.54 -9.28
C VAL A 103 -15.85 -24.11 -8.19
N GLY A 104 -16.66 -23.27 -7.53
CA GLY A 104 -17.69 -23.70 -6.58
C GLY A 104 -17.16 -24.17 -5.23
N ALA A 105 -16.05 -23.61 -4.76
CA ALA A 105 -15.53 -23.93 -3.43
C ALA A 105 -16.48 -23.44 -2.32
N ASP A 106 -16.72 -24.29 -1.31
CA ASP A 106 -17.51 -23.97 -0.12
C ASP A 106 -16.69 -23.11 0.86
N ILE A 107 -16.36 -21.89 0.42
CA ILE A 107 -15.59 -20.90 1.15
C ILE A 107 -16.40 -19.61 1.14
N ASP A 108 -16.47 -18.94 2.29
CA ASP A 108 -16.98 -17.56 2.36
C ASP A 108 -15.96 -16.60 1.71
N VAL A 109 -15.98 -16.59 0.37
CA VAL A 109 -15.12 -15.74 -0.43
C VAL A 109 -15.44 -14.26 -0.21
N GLU A 110 -16.70 -13.91 0.13
CA GLU A 110 -17.02 -12.52 0.38
C GLU A 110 -16.40 -11.98 1.65
N ASP A 111 -16.22 -12.79 2.69
CA ASP A 111 -15.41 -12.37 3.82
C ASP A 111 -13.95 -12.11 3.40
N CYS A 112 -13.39 -12.95 2.54
CA CYS A 112 -12.03 -12.78 2.01
C CYS A 112 -11.87 -11.54 1.12
N ARG A 113 -12.87 -11.20 0.29
CA ARG A 113 -12.83 -10.05 -0.62
C ARG A 113 -12.81 -8.71 0.11
N ARG A 114 -13.38 -8.63 1.30
CA ARG A 114 -13.38 -7.40 2.13
C ARG A 114 -11.98 -6.91 2.48
N TYR A 115 -10.98 -7.80 2.48
CA TYR A 115 -9.59 -7.45 2.77
C TYR A 115 -8.85 -6.82 1.58
N ILE A 116 -9.38 -6.91 0.36
CA ILE A 116 -8.71 -6.38 -0.84
C ILE A 116 -8.53 -4.86 -0.77
N ALA A 117 -9.55 -4.11 -0.36
CA ALA A 117 -9.49 -2.66 -0.29
C ALA A 117 -8.44 -2.16 0.74
N PRO A 118 -8.42 -2.67 1.99
CA PRO A 118 -7.32 -2.42 2.93
C PRO A 118 -5.94 -2.81 2.39
N LEU A 119 -5.79 -3.98 1.76
CA LEU A 119 -4.49 -4.39 1.19
C LEU A 119 -3.99 -3.40 0.12
N LYS A 120 -4.89 -2.89 -0.73
CA LYS A 120 -4.56 -1.85 -1.73
C LYS A 120 -4.19 -0.52 -1.08
N GLU A 121 -4.88 -0.15 -0.01
CA GLU A 121 -4.58 1.03 0.81
C GLU A 121 -3.16 0.94 1.39
N LEU A 122 -2.80 -0.19 2.00
CA LEU A 122 -1.45 -0.45 2.52
C LEU A 122 -0.38 -0.47 1.43
N ALA A 123 -0.69 -1.05 0.26
CA ALA A 123 0.22 -1.03 -0.89
C ALA A 123 0.50 0.40 -1.37
N LYS A 124 -0.52 1.27 -1.36
CA LYS A 124 -0.36 2.69 -1.68
C LYS A 124 0.54 3.40 -0.67
N ILE A 125 0.33 3.19 0.63
CA ILE A 125 1.17 3.77 1.69
C ILE A 125 2.63 3.32 1.53
N ARG A 126 2.88 2.02 1.35
CA ARG A 126 4.22 1.49 1.09
C ARG A 126 4.87 2.14 -0.13
N ASN A 127 4.15 2.24 -1.23
CA ASN A 127 4.67 2.82 -2.46
C ASN A 127 4.97 4.32 -2.27
N ASN A 128 4.14 5.05 -1.55
CA ASN A 128 4.41 6.44 -1.19
C ASN A 128 5.71 6.54 -0.38
N MET A 129 5.89 5.73 0.67
CA MET A 129 7.13 5.72 1.45
C MET A 129 8.37 5.33 0.65
N ALA A 130 8.22 4.44 -0.35
CA ALA A 130 9.32 3.97 -1.18
C ALA A 130 9.74 4.99 -2.24
N HIS A 131 8.80 5.78 -2.77
CA HIS A 131 9.04 6.71 -3.87
C HIS A 131 9.11 8.18 -3.45
N ASP A 132 8.51 8.55 -2.32
CA ASP A 132 8.52 9.89 -1.76
C ASP A 132 9.32 9.87 -0.45
N LEU A 133 10.55 10.38 -0.53
CA LEU A 133 11.48 10.42 0.59
C LEU A 133 11.01 11.37 1.70
N SER A 134 10.04 12.25 1.43
CA SER A 134 9.40 13.11 2.43
C SER A 134 8.19 12.44 3.11
N TYR A 135 7.67 11.35 2.55
CA TYR A 135 6.54 10.61 3.11
C TYR A 135 7.02 9.59 4.15
N VAL A 136 7.18 10.07 5.38
CA VAL A 136 7.74 9.30 6.50
C VAL A 136 6.66 8.68 7.39
N TYR A 137 5.53 9.37 7.54
CA TYR A 137 4.40 8.94 8.37
C TYR A 137 3.12 8.86 7.55
N PHE A 138 2.17 8.06 8.03
CA PHE A 138 0.80 8.01 7.53
C PHE A 138 -0.16 8.22 8.69
N ASN A 139 -1.36 8.70 8.34
CA ASN A 139 -2.36 9.12 9.31
C ASN A 139 -3.57 8.20 9.21
N LYS A 140 -4.49 8.30 10.18
CA LYS A 140 -5.76 7.56 10.13
C LYS A 140 -6.58 7.80 8.86
N SER A 141 -6.48 9.00 8.27
CA SER A 141 -7.12 9.31 6.98
C SER A 141 -6.60 8.47 5.82
N ASP A 142 -5.33 8.03 5.90
CA ASP A 142 -4.73 7.13 4.92
C ASP A 142 -5.18 5.67 5.10
N LEU A 143 -5.84 5.36 6.22
CA LEU A 143 -6.27 4.01 6.64
C LEU A 143 -7.81 3.83 6.64
N SER A 144 -8.54 4.66 5.90
CA SER A 144 -10.01 4.67 5.90
C SER A 144 -10.66 3.30 5.68
N GLN A 145 -10.15 2.51 4.73
CA GLN A 145 -10.67 1.19 4.40
C GLN A 145 -10.31 0.18 5.48
N THR A 146 -9.06 0.25 5.97
CA THR A 146 -8.58 -0.59 7.06
C THR A 146 -9.39 -0.37 8.34
N ILE A 147 -9.63 0.89 8.71
CA ILE A 147 -10.48 1.26 9.86
C ILE A 147 -11.90 0.73 9.68
N GLY A 148 -12.50 0.95 8.50
CA GLY A 148 -13.87 0.51 8.21
C GLY A 148 -14.02 -1.00 8.36
N LEU A 149 -13.07 -1.77 7.82
CA LEU A 149 -13.05 -3.22 7.98
C LEU A 149 -12.90 -3.61 9.45
N MET A 150 -11.86 -3.11 10.13
CA MET A 150 -11.53 -3.54 11.49
C MET A 150 -12.65 -3.24 12.48
N LYS A 151 -13.32 -2.09 12.38
CA LYS A 151 -14.52 -1.78 13.19
C LYS A 151 -15.65 -2.79 12.99
N SER A 152 -15.78 -3.37 11.81
CA SER A 152 -16.84 -4.34 11.49
C SER A 152 -16.49 -5.78 11.89
N VAL A 153 -15.20 -6.17 11.90
CA VAL A 153 -14.79 -7.56 12.17
C VAL A 153 -14.22 -7.77 13.57
N ARG A 154 -13.53 -6.77 14.12
CA ARG A 154 -12.87 -6.81 15.43
C ARG A 154 -12.95 -5.42 16.11
N PRO A 155 -14.17 -4.95 16.44
CA PRO A 155 -14.35 -3.66 17.09
C PRO A 155 -13.58 -3.56 18.40
N ASP A 156 -13.45 -4.67 19.13
CA ASP A 156 -12.66 -4.81 20.35
C ASP A 156 -11.21 -4.36 20.17
N LEU A 157 -10.56 -4.73 19.06
CA LEU A 157 -9.18 -4.34 18.76
C LEU A 157 -9.06 -2.87 18.37
N CYS A 158 -10.09 -2.27 17.78
CA CYS A 158 -10.14 -0.84 17.48
C CYS A 158 -10.35 0.01 18.74
N GLU A 159 -11.04 -0.50 19.76
CA GLU A 159 -11.27 0.24 21.00
C GLU A 159 -9.99 0.40 21.82
N HIS A 160 -9.06 -0.54 21.72
CA HIS A 160 -7.76 -0.45 22.39
C HIS A 160 -6.92 0.74 21.92
N GLU A 161 -7.21 1.31 20.75
CA GLU A 161 -6.58 2.56 20.29
C GLU A 161 -6.79 3.74 21.24
N LYS A 162 -7.89 3.74 22.01
CA LYS A 162 -8.23 4.84 22.94
C LYS A 162 -7.22 4.97 24.09
N PHE A 163 -6.47 3.91 24.39
CA PHE A 163 -5.48 3.90 25.48
C PHE A 163 -4.09 4.36 25.03
N MET A 164 -3.89 4.57 23.73
CA MET A 164 -2.62 5.08 23.20
C MET A 164 -2.64 6.60 23.09
N GLN A 165 -1.52 7.24 23.40
CA GLN A 165 -1.39 8.70 23.26
C GLN A 165 -0.95 9.09 21.85
N ASP A 166 0.09 8.44 21.32
CA ASP A 166 0.67 8.77 20.02
C ASP A 166 -0.23 8.26 18.85
N GLU A 167 -0.55 9.15 17.90
CA GLU A 167 -1.36 8.82 16.72
C GLU A 167 -0.64 7.93 15.71
N LYS A 168 0.69 8.00 15.64
CA LYS A 168 1.51 7.16 14.77
C LYS A 168 1.48 5.72 15.27
N ASP A 169 1.62 5.52 16.58
CA ASP A 169 1.53 4.20 17.20
C ASP A 169 0.15 3.60 17.02
N LYS A 170 -0.92 4.40 17.15
CA LYS A 170 -2.29 3.95 16.82
C LYS A 170 -2.39 3.45 15.38
N CYS A 171 -1.80 4.16 14.43
CA CYS A 171 -1.81 3.75 13.02
C CYS A 171 -1.05 2.43 12.83
N LEU A 172 0.14 2.27 13.42
CA LEU A 172 0.91 1.01 13.36
C LEU A 172 0.15 -0.16 13.99
N VAL A 173 -0.42 0.03 15.17
CA VAL A 173 -1.18 -1.01 15.86
C VAL A 173 -2.42 -1.41 15.07
N LEU A 174 -3.11 -0.46 14.44
CA LEU A 174 -4.22 -0.77 13.54
C LEU A 174 -3.77 -1.65 12.36
N VAL A 175 -2.66 -1.30 11.70
CA VAL A 175 -2.11 -2.09 10.58
C VAL A 175 -1.65 -3.47 11.05
N MET A 176 -1.07 -3.57 12.25
CA MET A 176 -0.69 -4.82 12.89
C MET A 176 -1.93 -5.70 13.17
N ASN A 177 -2.96 -5.15 13.79
CA ASN A 177 -4.22 -5.86 14.09
C ASN A 177 -4.90 -6.33 12.80
N PHE A 178 -4.89 -5.49 11.75
CA PHE A 178 -5.32 -5.89 10.43
C PHE A 178 -4.50 -7.08 9.90
N GLY A 179 -3.17 -7.05 10.00
CA GLY A 179 -2.30 -8.14 9.57
C GLY A 179 -2.58 -9.46 10.30
N PHE A 180 -2.82 -9.40 11.61
CA PHE A 180 -3.25 -10.56 12.42
C PHE A 180 -4.60 -11.11 11.96
N GLN A 181 -5.58 -10.23 11.75
CA GLN A 181 -6.91 -10.63 11.31
C GLN A 181 -6.86 -11.25 9.90
N PHE A 182 -6.10 -10.63 8.99
CA PHE A 182 -5.87 -11.15 7.65
C PHE A 182 -5.18 -12.52 7.68
N SER A 183 -4.22 -12.72 8.58
CA SER A 183 -3.55 -14.02 8.77
C SER A 183 -4.53 -15.11 9.19
N THR A 184 -5.53 -14.78 10.01
CA THR A 184 -6.57 -15.72 10.46
C THR A 184 -7.48 -16.14 9.29
N VAL A 185 -7.93 -15.18 8.48
CA VAL A 185 -8.73 -15.47 7.28
C VAL A 185 -7.92 -16.25 6.25
N SER A 186 -6.66 -15.87 6.06
CA SER A 186 -5.72 -16.57 5.17
C SER A 186 -5.51 -18.04 5.57
N ALA A 187 -5.42 -18.32 6.88
CA ALA A 187 -5.27 -19.68 7.37
C ALA A 187 -6.52 -20.53 7.09
N LYS A 188 -7.72 -19.98 7.28
CA LYS A 188 -8.98 -20.65 6.90
C LYS A 188 -9.01 -20.95 5.41
N LEU A 189 -8.70 -19.96 4.58
CA LEU A 189 -8.64 -20.12 3.12
C LEU A 189 -7.65 -21.23 2.73
N ALA A 190 -6.46 -21.26 3.35
CA ALA A 190 -5.47 -22.30 3.10
C ALA A 190 -5.94 -23.72 3.48
N GLN A 191 -6.73 -23.88 4.55
CA GLN A 191 -7.29 -25.18 4.96
C GLN A 191 -8.24 -25.75 3.90
N HIS A 192 -9.01 -24.90 3.21
CA HIS A 192 -9.93 -25.33 2.15
C HIS A 192 -9.23 -25.63 0.81
N LEU A 193 -7.95 -25.29 0.68
CA LEU A 193 -7.14 -25.47 -0.54
C LEU A 193 -6.07 -26.56 -0.40
N ALA A 194 -5.99 -27.18 0.78
CA ALA A 194 -5.09 -28.28 1.10
C ALA A 194 -5.73 -29.62 0.71
#